data_AF-A0A3M7AJ78-F1
#
_entry.id   AF-A0A3M7AJ78-F1
#
_cell.length_a   1.000
_cell.length_b   1.000
_cell.length_c   1.000
_cell.angle_alpha   90.00
_cell.angle_beta   90.00
_cell.angle_gamma   90.00
#
_symmetry.space_group_name_H-M   'P 1'
#
loop_
_entity.id
_entity.type
_entity.pdbx_description
1 polymer ?
#
loop_
_entity_poly.entity_id
_entity_poly.type
_entity_poly.pdbx_seq_one_letter_code
_entity_poly.pdbx_strand_id
1 'polypeptide(L)'
;MWPANTGPPLRVHRLPPESIYATDVRREQAALRRWTPKKLEAVMLSIDALQLKIFHQVALQSGCDWRTEASAAIPVNYRDQMFMSAEELLAAFDSKSKDLARLKRSDPELNGWQRSEQDMPLCSYSQDDQGLFHGTTRELNKSLQALFKQHAASTLTTPALLAKVANNLAISAAPPNVHTYNTLLLGFSKAQQPTLVGSTIHSLRRTSMRPNEVTNSAILNHYTAQDDAEGFIKWIKLMRGKNGGLALARPDIRINEAGADRLIRDEERGRPDRVIQLPYPTPNVFSAIIRGMLKFSGFDTALGICERMGQEGWGLCMSGLTPLLKDCARHGDWESGLAVWDQIQALKKKSTRRQGKTWVSEVVALDAYAAMLRLCSRTGQRDKFESVWQQACRAHQGRAGVLKEIVEYQQARPNAAVAAQSELWADLAGNTPSDDSRIVVPDTRLSNRSDTDAPDITQVDVEAAPAQSLASSEGMIRRDRSALQAQSQEQLLRSESGSYPRGNTPDTTNAGQKEVNRYALSIDDYFEQAEHSADMRWQSLNAK
;
A
#
# COMPACT_ATOMS: atom_id res chain seq x y z
N MET A 1 11.39 -10.41 6.59
CA MET A 1 12.84 -10.64 6.30
C MET A 1 13.19 -10.02 4.95
N TRP A 2 14.44 -9.61 4.70
CA TRP A 2 14.87 -9.14 3.37
C TRP A 2 15.09 -10.34 2.43
N PRO A 3 14.41 -10.45 1.28
CA PRO A 3 14.47 -11.63 0.42
C PRO A 3 15.70 -11.61 -0.50
N ALA A 4 16.15 -12.80 -0.91
CA ALA A 4 17.16 -12.96 -1.95
C ALA A 4 16.67 -12.33 -3.27
N ASN A 5 17.45 -11.37 -3.79
CA ASN A 5 17.09 -10.58 -4.97
C ASN A 5 18.33 -10.24 -5.83
N THR A 6 18.09 -9.75 -7.05
CA THR A 6 19.14 -9.41 -8.02
C THR A 6 19.97 -8.18 -7.63
N GLY A 7 19.43 -7.30 -6.78
CA GLY A 7 20.04 -6.04 -6.39
C GLY A 7 21.07 -6.15 -5.25
N PRO A 8 21.55 -5.00 -4.76
CA PRO A 8 22.57 -4.91 -3.72
C PRO A 8 22.05 -5.35 -2.33
N PRO A 9 22.95 -5.72 -1.40
CA PRO A 9 22.59 -6.00 -0.01
C PRO A 9 21.89 -4.81 0.68
N LEU A 10 21.00 -5.12 1.62
CA LEU A 10 20.21 -4.10 2.34
C LEU A 10 21.09 -3.18 3.19
N ARG A 11 21.19 -1.91 2.78
CA ARG A 11 21.82 -0.85 3.59
C ARG A 11 20.84 -0.34 4.64
N VAL A 12 20.61 -1.13 5.70
CA VAL A 12 19.61 -0.87 6.75
C VAL A 12 19.69 0.56 7.31
N HIS A 13 20.91 1.09 7.49
CA HIS A 13 21.17 2.46 7.95
C HIS A 13 20.77 3.57 6.94
N ARG A 14 20.29 3.26 5.75
CA ARG A 14 19.73 4.22 4.77
C ARG A 14 18.20 4.22 4.74
N LEU A 15 17.53 3.36 5.50
CA LEU A 15 16.07 3.26 5.56
C LEU A 15 15.42 4.35 6.45
N PRO A 16 14.23 4.84 6.09
CA PRO A 16 13.41 5.68 6.95
C PRO A 16 12.76 4.84 8.08
N PRO A 17 12.40 5.44 9.23
CA PRO A 17 11.81 4.70 10.36
C PRO A 17 10.45 4.07 10.04
N GLU A 18 9.72 4.60 9.06
CA GLU A 18 8.46 4.05 8.55
C GLU A 18 8.61 2.72 7.78
N SER A 19 9.83 2.27 7.50
CA SER A 19 10.08 1.02 6.76
C SER A 19 9.90 -0.22 7.63
N ILE A 20 9.28 -1.26 7.08
CA ILE A 20 9.23 -2.60 7.69
C ILE A 20 10.64 -3.21 7.93
N TYR A 21 11.64 -2.72 7.20
CA TYR A 21 13.03 -3.18 7.30
C TYR A 21 13.90 -2.29 8.21
N ALA A 22 13.36 -1.22 8.80
CA ALA A 22 14.11 -0.34 9.70
C ALA A 22 14.50 -1.02 11.03
N THR A 23 15.59 -0.56 11.65
CA THR A 23 15.95 -0.97 13.01
C THR A 23 15.01 -0.36 14.04
N ASP A 24 14.76 -1.07 15.13
CA ASP A 24 13.84 -0.60 16.18
C ASP A 24 14.35 0.65 16.89
N VAL A 25 15.67 0.80 17.08
CA VAL A 25 16.32 2.04 17.54
C VAL A 25 15.90 3.27 16.71
N ARG A 26 15.70 3.12 15.38
CA ARG A 26 15.19 4.23 14.54
C ARG A 26 13.70 4.46 14.70
N ARG A 27 12.91 3.41 14.90
CA ARG A 27 11.47 3.50 15.18
C ARG A 27 11.22 4.18 16.52
N GLU A 28 12.04 3.90 17.52
CA GLU A 28 12.05 4.53 18.84
C GLU A 28 12.43 6.01 18.73
N GLN A 29 13.57 6.34 18.09
CA GLN A 29 13.99 7.74 17.85
C GLN A 29 12.95 8.56 17.07
N ALA A 30 12.17 7.92 16.18
CA ALA A 30 11.06 8.56 15.49
C ALA A 30 9.81 8.70 16.39
N ALA A 31 9.51 7.71 17.21
CA ALA A 31 8.36 7.73 18.13
C ALA A 31 8.48 8.79 19.24
N LEU A 32 9.69 9.23 19.58
CA LEU A 32 9.92 10.37 20.47
C LEU A 32 9.44 11.71 19.88
N ARG A 33 9.19 11.81 18.58
CA ARG A 33 8.74 13.06 17.93
C ARG A 33 7.22 13.20 17.97
N ARG A 34 6.77 14.44 18.05
CA ARG A 34 5.36 14.83 17.84
C ARG A 34 5.21 15.50 16.48
N TRP A 35 3.97 15.65 16.03
CA TRP A 35 3.61 16.39 14.84
C TRP A 35 3.23 17.83 15.23
N THR A 36 3.46 18.79 14.35
CA THR A 36 3.04 20.19 14.59
C THR A 36 1.50 20.30 14.59
N PRO A 37 0.92 21.34 15.20
CA PRO A 37 -0.54 21.57 15.16
C PRO A 37 -1.09 21.52 13.73
N LYS A 38 -0.43 22.22 12.79
CA LYS A 38 -0.76 22.18 11.35
C LYS A 38 -0.72 20.78 10.72
N LYS A 39 0.15 19.88 11.18
CA LYS A 39 0.23 18.49 10.70
C LYS A 39 -0.88 17.62 11.30
N LEU A 40 -1.29 17.84 12.54
CA LEU A 40 -2.42 17.15 13.16
C LEU A 40 -3.74 17.58 12.54
N GLU A 41 -3.97 18.88 12.36
CA GLU A 41 -5.17 19.42 11.69
C GLU A 41 -5.27 18.94 10.23
N ALA A 42 -4.16 18.90 9.50
CA ALA A 42 -4.13 18.33 8.14
C ALA A 42 -4.50 16.83 8.11
N VAL A 43 -4.27 16.10 9.21
CA VAL A 43 -4.66 14.69 9.34
C VAL A 43 -6.13 14.56 9.74
N MET A 44 -6.62 15.37 10.68
CA MET A 44 -8.04 15.37 11.06
C MET A 44 -8.94 15.72 9.88
N LEU A 45 -8.74 16.86 9.22
CA LEU A 45 -9.52 17.26 8.03
C LEU A 45 -9.45 16.22 6.89
N SER A 46 -8.32 15.52 6.72
CA SER A 46 -8.15 14.52 5.66
C SER A 46 -8.73 13.15 6.01
N ILE A 47 -8.93 12.83 7.29
CA ILE A 47 -9.66 11.64 7.73
C ILE A 47 -11.16 11.92 7.86
N ASP A 48 -11.57 13.12 8.27
CA ASP A 48 -12.96 13.61 8.11
C ASP A 48 -13.40 13.47 6.64
N ALA A 49 -12.60 13.98 5.70
CA ALA A 49 -12.88 13.84 4.26
C ALA A 49 -12.87 12.38 3.76
N LEU A 50 -12.12 11.48 4.39
CA LEU A 50 -12.14 10.05 4.05
C LEU A 50 -13.41 9.37 4.58
N GLN A 51 -13.84 9.69 5.81
CA GLN A 51 -15.10 9.21 6.38
C GLN A 51 -16.31 9.67 5.54
N LEU A 52 -16.36 10.93 5.13
CA LEU A 52 -17.41 11.45 4.23
C LEU A 52 -17.48 10.68 2.89
N LYS A 53 -16.33 10.27 2.32
CA LYS A 53 -16.33 9.40 1.12
C LYS A 53 -16.76 7.96 1.42
N ILE A 54 -16.53 7.43 2.62
CA ILE A 54 -17.08 6.13 3.06
C ILE A 54 -18.60 6.22 3.23
N PHE A 55 -19.11 7.27 3.88
CA PHE A 55 -20.55 7.54 4.03
C PHE A 55 -21.22 7.67 2.66
N HIS A 56 -20.64 8.46 1.76
CA HIS A 56 -21.14 8.64 0.39
C HIS A 56 -21.12 7.32 -0.41
N GLN A 57 -20.09 6.48 -0.27
CA GLN A 57 -20.05 5.16 -0.89
C GLN A 57 -21.19 4.24 -0.39
N VAL A 58 -21.58 4.35 0.88
CA VAL A 58 -22.76 3.62 1.44
C VAL A 58 -24.07 4.23 0.95
N ALA A 59 -24.18 5.57 0.89
CA ALA A 59 -25.38 6.28 0.44
C ALA A 59 -25.70 6.05 -1.05
N LEU A 60 -24.70 5.80 -1.89
CA LEU A 60 -24.87 5.49 -3.32
C LEU A 60 -25.38 4.06 -3.61
N GLN A 61 -25.33 3.12 -2.66
CA GLN A 61 -25.77 1.75 -2.94
C GLN A 61 -27.29 1.63 -2.90
N SER A 62 -27.86 1.15 -4.01
CA SER A 62 -29.30 1.07 -4.23
C SER A 62 -29.97 -0.10 -3.49
N GLY A 63 -30.02 -0.02 -2.16
CA GLY A 63 -30.73 -0.99 -1.32
C GLY A 63 -30.93 -0.49 0.11
N CYS A 64 -32.14 -0.67 0.66
CA CYS A 64 -32.45 -0.33 2.06
C CYS A 64 -31.63 -1.16 3.06
N ASP A 65 -31.21 -2.37 2.67
CA ASP A 65 -30.39 -3.27 3.47
C ASP A 65 -29.02 -2.66 3.79
N TRP A 66 -28.37 -1.97 2.84
CA TRP A 66 -27.07 -1.33 3.05
C TRP A 66 -27.11 -0.30 4.19
N ARG A 67 -28.14 0.57 4.21
CA ARG A 67 -28.35 1.55 5.29
C ARG A 67 -28.69 0.88 6.61
N THR A 68 -29.46 -0.21 6.57
CA THR A 68 -29.91 -0.97 7.75
C THR A 68 -28.75 -1.72 8.43
N GLU A 69 -27.95 -2.47 7.65
CA GLU A 69 -26.76 -3.17 8.12
C GLU A 69 -25.70 -2.20 8.65
N ALA A 70 -25.42 -1.11 7.92
CA ALA A 70 -24.49 -0.08 8.36
C ALA A 70 -24.95 0.55 9.69
N SER A 71 -26.25 0.85 9.84
CA SER A 71 -26.84 1.42 11.05
C SER A 71 -26.73 0.47 12.24
N ALA A 72 -27.06 -0.82 12.05
CA ALA A 72 -26.94 -1.86 13.07
C ALA A 72 -25.48 -2.09 13.52
N ALA A 73 -24.51 -1.76 12.67
CA ALA A 73 -23.09 -1.97 12.94
C ALA A 73 -22.42 -0.88 13.80
N ILE A 74 -23.09 0.26 14.06
CA ILE A 74 -22.51 1.45 14.74
C ILE A 74 -23.37 2.00 15.89
N PRO A 75 -22.74 2.72 16.86
CA PRO A 75 -23.45 3.47 17.90
C PRO A 75 -24.42 4.51 17.34
N VAL A 76 -25.52 4.77 18.06
CA VAL A 76 -26.62 5.65 17.60
C VAL A 76 -26.12 7.06 17.28
N ASN A 77 -25.28 7.63 18.14
CA ASN A 77 -24.76 9.00 18.03
C ASN A 77 -23.80 9.25 16.84
N TYR A 78 -23.40 8.20 16.11
CA TYR A 78 -22.60 8.33 14.88
C TYR A 78 -23.46 8.18 13.61
N ARG A 79 -24.72 7.73 13.74
CA ARG A 79 -25.64 7.50 12.61
C ARG A 79 -26.06 8.79 11.92
N ASP A 80 -26.30 9.84 12.70
CA ASP A 80 -26.79 11.13 12.20
C ASP A 80 -25.78 11.79 11.25
N GLN A 81 -24.47 11.65 11.55
CA GLN A 81 -23.37 12.10 10.70
C GLN A 81 -23.18 11.20 9.46
N MET A 82 -23.43 9.90 9.60
CA MET A 82 -23.24 8.92 8.52
C MET A 82 -24.37 8.91 7.48
N PHE A 83 -25.60 9.28 7.87
CA PHE A 83 -26.80 9.11 7.03
C PHE A 83 -27.47 10.41 6.57
N MET A 84 -26.67 11.48 6.48
CA MET A 84 -26.95 12.67 5.66
C MET A 84 -27.16 12.28 4.17
N SER A 85 -27.75 13.16 3.36
CA SER A 85 -27.92 12.92 1.93
C SER A 85 -26.58 12.90 1.17
N ALA A 86 -26.57 12.28 -0.01
CA ALA A 86 -25.35 12.22 -0.84
C ALA A 86 -24.85 13.63 -1.23
N GLU A 87 -25.75 14.59 -1.47
CA GLU A 87 -25.43 15.97 -1.80
C GLU A 87 -24.77 16.70 -0.61
N GLU A 88 -25.32 16.58 0.60
CA GLU A 88 -24.73 17.15 1.82
C GLU A 88 -23.36 16.54 2.13
N LEU A 89 -23.20 15.22 1.94
CA LEU A 89 -21.92 14.52 2.13
C LEU A 89 -20.84 14.99 1.14
N LEU A 90 -21.21 15.32 -0.10
CA LEU A 90 -20.31 15.93 -1.08
C LEU A 90 -19.98 17.39 -0.72
N ALA A 91 -20.97 18.20 -0.37
CA ALA A 91 -20.77 19.60 0.05
C ALA A 91 -19.84 19.69 1.27
N ALA A 92 -20.02 18.81 2.26
CA ALA A 92 -19.13 18.68 3.41
C ALA A 92 -17.71 18.26 2.98
N PHE A 93 -17.56 17.27 2.09
CA PHE A 93 -16.26 16.84 1.58
C PHE A 93 -15.51 17.96 0.84
N ASP A 94 -16.23 18.79 0.08
CA ASP A 94 -15.64 19.92 -0.64
C ASP A 94 -15.29 21.07 0.31
N SER A 95 -16.06 21.28 1.38
CA SER A 95 -15.68 22.18 2.49
C SER A 95 -14.35 21.74 3.14
N LYS A 96 -14.24 20.46 3.57
CA LYS A 96 -12.98 19.88 4.10
C LYS A 96 -11.83 20.02 3.09
N SER A 97 -12.12 19.90 1.80
CA SER A 97 -11.12 20.01 0.72
C SER A 97 -10.63 21.45 0.51
N LYS A 98 -11.53 22.44 0.60
CA LYS A 98 -11.18 23.87 0.60
C LYS A 98 -10.36 24.23 1.84
N ASP A 99 -10.75 23.73 3.02
CA ASP A 99 -10.03 23.95 4.27
C ASP A 99 -8.61 23.37 4.22
N LEU A 100 -8.42 22.15 3.71
CA LEU A 100 -7.10 21.58 3.44
C LEU A 100 -6.27 22.38 2.41
N ALA A 101 -6.90 23.14 1.52
CA ALA A 101 -6.21 24.03 0.60
C ALA A 101 -5.78 25.35 1.29
N ARG A 102 -6.65 25.96 2.11
CA ARG A 102 -6.31 27.13 2.94
C ARG A 102 -5.20 26.78 3.94
N LEU A 103 -5.33 25.66 4.64
CA LEU A 103 -4.40 25.17 5.67
C LEU A 103 -2.95 25.07 5.16
N LYS A 104 -2.72 24.68 3.91
CA LYS A 104 -1.37 24.65 3.32
C LYS A 104 -0.65 26.00 3.43
N ARG A 105 -1.39 27.11 3.31
CA ARG A 105 -0.90 28.50 3.35
C ARG A 105 -0.81 29.08 4.78
N SER A 106 -1.36 28.41 5.79
CA SER A 106 -1.35 28.87 7.19
C SER A 106 0.03 28.84 7.86
N ASP A 107 0.15 29.51 9.01
CA ASP A 107 1.26 29.38 9.96
C ASP A 107 1.39 27.95 10.54
N PRO A 108 2.59 27.43 10.88
CA PRO A 108 2.76 26.09 11.46
C PRO A 108 2.05 25.87 12.80
N GLU A 109 1.94 26.92 13.63
CA GLU A 109 1.30 26.89 14.94
C GLU A 109 -0.18 27.32 14.88
N LEU A 110 -0.73 27.48 13.67
CA LEU A 110 -2.15 27.73 13.41
C LEU A 110 -2.69 29.04 14.01
N ASN A 111 -1.83 30.04 14.19
CA ASN A 111 -2.23 31.39 14.58
C ASN A 111 -3.27 31.97 13.61
N GLY A 112 -4.47 32.28 14.12
CA GLY A 112 -5.59 32.78 13.31
C GLY A 112 -6.23 31.75 12.37
N TRP A 113 -5.86 30.47 12.43
CA TRP A 113 -6.50 29.41 11.66
C TRP A 113 -7.82 28.98 12.29
N GLN A 114 -8.87 28.91 11.48
CA GLN A 114 -10.10 28.21 11.80
C GLN A 114 -10.61 27.43 10.59
N ARG A 115 -11.35 26.35 10.87
CA ARG A 115 -12.17 25.66 9.88
C ARG A 115 -13.34 26.56 9.46
N SER A 116 -14.00 26.21 8.36
CA SER A 116 -15.23 26.89 7.93
C SER A 116 -16.32 26.76 8.99
N GLU A 117 -17.16 27.78 9.18
CA GLU A 117 -18.12 27.86 10.30
C GLU A 117 -19.13 26.69 10.35
N GLN A 118 -19.45 26.12 9.19
CA GLN A 118 -20.36 24.99 9.02
C GLN A 118 -19.63 23.62 9.06
N ASP A 119 -18.37 23.57 9.51
CA ASP A 119 -17.62 22.32 9.63
C ASP A 119 -18.11 21.46 10.80
N MET A 120 -18.45 20.20 10.51
CA MET A 120 -18.63 19.16 11.52
C MET A 120 -17.37 18.30 11.60
N PRO A 121 -16.54 18.39 12.65
CA PRO A 121 -15.44 17.45 12.87
C PRO A 121 -15.99 16.03 13.11
N LEU A 122 -15.39 15.03 12.46
CA LEU A 122 -15.77 13.62 12.63
C LEU A 122 -14.73 12.85 13.46
N CYS A 123 -13.49 13.32 13.52
CA CYS A 123 -12.47 12.82 14.44
C CYS A 123 -11.79 13.94 15.24
N SER A 124 -11.18 13.58 16.37
CA SER A 124 -10.38 14.47 17.22
C SER A 124 -9.12 13.74 17.67
N TYR A 125 -7.96 14.16 17.16
CA TYR A 125 -6.68 13.50 17.35
C TYR A 125 -5.72 14.35 18.18
N SER A 126 -5.16 13.75 19.23
CA SER A 126 -4.13 14.34 20.07
C SER A 126 -2.88 13.47 20.11
N GLN A 127 -1.79 14.00 20.67
CA GLN A 127 -0.57 13.27 20.96
C GLN A 127 -0.09 13.69 22.34
N ASP A 128 0.04 12.73 23.25
CA ASP A 128 0.55 12.96 24.61
C ASP A 128 2.08 13.01 24.63
N ASP A 129 2.65 13.68 25.63
CA ASP A 129 4.10 13.80 25.79
C ASP A 129 4.80 12.46 25.98
N GLN A 130 4.16 11.51 26.67
CA GLN A 130 4.73 10.19 26.96
C GLN A 130 4.73 9.25 25.74
N GLY A 131 3.92 9.55 24.72
CA GLY A 131 3.80 8.77 23.48
C GLY A 131 2.84 7.57 23.57
N LEU A 132 1.94 7.55 24.56
CA LEU A 132 0.91 6.53 24.73
C LEU A 132 -0.02 6.44 23.51
N PHE A 133 -0.20 7.53 22.75
CA PHE A 133 -0.93 7.54 21.49
C PHE A 133 -0.38 6.52 20.47
N HIS A 134 0.91 6.15 20.51
CA HIS A 134 1.47 5.06 19.66
C HIS A 134 0.90 3.67 20.02
N GLY A 135 0.41 3.50 21.25
CA GLY A 135 -0.40 2.35 21.67
C GLY A 135 -1.81 2.44 21.09
N THR A 136 -2.47 3.59 21.24
CA THR A 136 -3.83 3.81 20.70
C THR A 136 -3.90 3.64 19.18
N THR A 137 -2.96 4.20 18.41
CA THR A 137 -2.88 3.98 16.95
C THR A 137 -2.58 2.52 16.59
N ARG A 138 -1.90 1.76 17.46
CA ARG A 138 -1.65 0.31 17.26
C ARG A 138 -2.91 -0.51 17.47
N GLU A 139 -3.69 -0.23 18.51
CA GLU A 139 -4.95 -0.94 18.75
C GLU A 139 -6.03 -0.54 17.73
N LEU A 140 -6.04 0.71 17.25
CA LEU A 140 -6.78 1.12 16.03
C LEU A 140 -6.39 0.24 14.83
N ASN A 141 -5.08 0.08 14.57
CA ASN A 141 -4.60 -0.73 13.45
C ASN A 141 -5.02 -2.20 13.57
N LYS A 142 -4.87 -2.81 14.76
CA LYS A 142 -5.34 -4.18 15.03
C LYS A 142 -6.86 -4.31 14.81
N SER A 143 -7.64 -3.36 15.31
CA SER A 143 -9.11 -3.37 15.17
C SER A 143 -9.53 -3.30 13.69
N LEU A 144 -8.93 -2.40 12.92
CA LEU A 144 -9.15 -2.32 11.46
C LEU A 144 -8.73 -3.61 10.74
N GLN A 145 -7.59 -4.21 11.13
CA GLN A 145 -7.13 -5.50 10.59
C GLN A 145 -8.13 -6.63 10.90
N ALA A 146 -8.68 -6.67 12.12
CA ALA A 146 -9.69 -7.63 12.51
C ALA A 146 -10.99 -7.48 11.70
N LEU A 147 -11.45 -6.25 11.44
CA LEU A 147 -12.63 -5.99 10.58
C LEU A 147 -12.41 -6.49 9.15
N PHE A 148 -11.25 -6.23 8.54
CA PHE A 148 -10.93 -6.75 7.20
C PHE A 148 -10.73 -8.28 7.19
N LYS A 149 -10.19 -8.88 8.26
CA LYS A 149 -10.10 -10.34 8.44
C LYS A 149 -11.50 -10.98 8.55
N GLN A 150 -12.45 -10.35 9.25
CA GLN A 150 -13.84 -10.79 9.37
C GLN A 150 -14.58 -10.71 8.02
N HIS A 151 -14.45 -9.60 7.30
CA HIS A 151 -15.02 -9.44 5.95
C HIS A 151 -14.46 -10.48 4.96
N ALA A 152 -13.14 -10.72 4.98
CA ALA A 152 -12.48 -11.77 4.19
C ALA A 152 -12.74 -13.21 4.67
N ALA A 153 -13.59 -13.39 5.69
CA ALA A 153 -14.16 -14.65 6.15
C ALA A 153 -15.70 -14.69 6.01
N SER A 154 -16.29 -13.68 5.35
CA SER A 154 -17.74 -13.50 5.17
C SER A 154 -18.54 -13.39 6.47
N THR A 155 -17.92 -13.10 7.62
CA THR A 155 -18.60 -12.91 8.92
C THR A 155 -19.00 -11.47 9.20
N LEU A 156 -18.55 -10.53 8.36
CA LEU A 156 -18.93 -9.12 8.39
C LEU A 156 -19.27 -8.68 6.97
N THR A 157 -20.44 -8.10 6.76
CA THR A 157 -20.89 -7.61 5.45
C THR A 157 -20.17 -6.32 5.06
N THR A 158 -20.17 -5.96 3.77
CA THR A 158 -19.52 -4.73 3.28
C THR A 158 -20.07 -3.44 3.92
N PRO A 159 -21.40 -3.24 4.10
CA PRO A 159 -21.91 -2.03 4.76
C PRO A 159 -21.45 -1.94 6.22
N ALA A 160 -21.51 -3.06 6.95
CA ALA A 160 -21.08 -3.13 8.33
C ALA A 160 -19.56 -2.96 8.50
N LEU A 161 -18.75 -3.44 7.55
CA LEU A 161 -17.31 -3.15 7.45
C LEU A 161 -17.09 -1.64 7.28
N LEU A 162 -17.72 -1.01 6.30
CA LEU A 162 -17.52 0.41 6.00
C LEU A 162 -17.91 1.30 7.19
N ALA A 163 -19.07 1.04 7.78
CA ALA A 163 -19.56 1.78 8.96
C ALA A 163 -18.60 1.64 10.16
N LYS A 164 -18.15 0.42 10.47
CA LYS A 164 -17.19 0.18 11.57
C LYS A 164 -15.80 0.75 11.30
N VAL A 165 -15.32 0.73 10.06
CA VAL A 165 -14.03 1.35 9.68
C VAL A 165 -14.08 2.86 9.85
N ALA A 166 -15.16 3.53 9.42
CA ALA A 166 -15.36 4.96 9.64
C ALA A 166 -15.46 5.29 11.14
N ASN A 167 -16.32 4.58 11.88
CA ASN A 167 -16.48 4.75 13.33
C ASN A 167 -15.16 4.56 14.10
N ASN A 168 -14.35 3.55 13.75
CA ASN A 168 -13.05 3.34 14.37
C ASN A 168 -12.07 4.50 14.12
N LEU A 169 -12.13 5.14 12.95
CA LEU A 169 -11.34 6.33 12.63
C LEU A 169 -11.84 7.58 13.38
N ALA A 170 -13.15 7.68 13.65
CA ALA A 170 -13.75 8.74 14.46
C ALA A 170 -13.36 8.66 15.94
N ILE A 171 -13.59 7.50 16.59
CA ILE A 171 -13.46 7.35 18.05
C ILE A 171 -12.03 7.19 18.56
N SER A 172 -11.05 6.98 17.66
CA SER A 172 -9.64 6.87 18.06
C SER A 172 -9.10 8.26 18.43
N ALA A 173 -8.74 8.48 19.69
CA ALA A 173 -8.12 9.72 20.14
C ALA A 173 -6.70 9.99 19.57
N ALA A 174 -6.11 9.00 18.88
CA ALA A 174 -4.75 9.07 18.34
C ALA A 174 -4.72 9.06 16.80
N PRO A 175 -3.83 9.84 16.18
CA PRO A 175 -3.80 10.01 14.73
C PRO A 175 -3.43 8.71 13.98
N PRO A 176 -4.10 8.41 12.85
CA PRO A 176 -3.69 7.39 11.89
C PRO A 176 -2.26 7.56 11.38
N ASN A 177 -1.54 6.45 11.22
CA ASN A 177 -0.15 6.43 10.74
C ASN A 177 -0.01 5.62 9.43
N VAL A 178 1.22 5.50 8.91
CA VAL A 178 1.48 4.79 7.64
C VAL A 178 0.96 3.35 7.64
N HIS A 179 0.95 2.68 8.81
CA HIS A 179 0.40 1.34 8.93
C HIS A 179 -1.13 1.32 8.86
N THR A 180 -1.80 2.36 9.38
CA THR A 180 -3.25 2.55 9.23
C THR A 180 -3.63 2.68 7.76
N TYR A 181 -2.93 3.54 7.01
CA TYR A 181 -3.18 3.72 5.58
C TYR A 181 -2.84 2.47 4.76
N ASN A 182 -1.76 1.74 5.10
CA ASN A 182 -1.47 0.45 4.47
C ASN A 182 -2.58 -0.58 4.72
N THR A 183 -3.12 -0.65 5.95
CA THR A 183 -4.27 -1.50 6.29
C THR A 183 -5.52 -1.10 5.50
N LEU A 184 -5.82 0.19 5.37
CA LEU A 184 -6.95 0.69 4.58
C LEU A 184 -6.80 0.42 3.08
N LEU A 185 -5.64 0.74 2.48
CA LEU A 185 -5.34 0.51 1.06
C LEU A 185 -5.49 -0.97 0.69
N LEU A 186 -4.83 -1.86 1.44
CA LEU A 186 -4.88 -3.29 1.18
C LEU A 186 -6.25 -3.88 1.54
N GLY A 187 -6.86 -3.44 2.64
CA GLY A 187 -8.15 -3.91 3.13
C GLY A 187 -9.31 -3.57 2.20
N PHE A 188 -9.44 -2.30 1.78
CA PHE A 188 -10.41 -1.90 0.77
C PHE A 188 -10.16 -2.57 -0.59
N SER A 189 -8.90 -2.83 -0.95
CA SER A 189 -8.58 -3.60 -2.16
C SER A 189 -9.01 -5.07 -2.06
N LYS A 190 -8.94 -5.72 -0.88
CA LYS A 190 -9.49 -7.06 -0.66
C LYS A 190 -11.02 -7.06 -0.63
N ALA A 191 -11.62 -6.03 -0.04
CA ALA A 191 -13.08 -5.83 0.04
C ALA A 191 -13.72 -5.32 -1.27
N GLN A 192 -12.96 -5.27 -2.37
CA GLN A 192 -13.41 -4.82 -3.70
C GLN A 192 -14.00 -3.40 -3.70
N GLN A 193 -13.43 -2.47 -2.92
CA GLN A 193 -13.85 -1.08 -2.81
C GLN A 193 -12.82 -0.11 -3.44
N PRO A 194 -12.62 -0.13 -4.78
CA PRO A 194 -11.55 0.63 -5.43
C PRO A 194 -11.70 2.15 -5.28
N THR A 195 -12.92 2.68 -5.24
CA THR A 195 -13.21 4.09 -4.97
C THR A 195 -12.67 4.55 -3.61
N LEU A 196 -12.70 3.66 -2.60
CA LEU A 196 -12.17 3.92 -1.26
C LEU A 196 -10.65 3.71 -1.18
N VAL A 197 -10.07 2.80 -1.99
CA VAL A 197 -8.60 2.75 -2.18
C VAL A 197 -8.11 4.07 -2.79
N GLY A 198 -8.74 4.54 -3.88
CA GLY A 198 -8.46 5.84 -4.50
C GLY A 198 -8.61 7.01 -3.51
N SER A 199 -9.69 7.03 -2.72
CA SER A 199 -9.90 8.04 -1.67
C SER A 199 -8.81 7.99 -0.58
N THR A 200 -8.35 6.80 -0.21
CA THR A 200 -7.26 6.58 0.76
C THR A 200 -5.91 7.07 0.21
N ILE A 201 -5.64 6.88 -1.10
CA ILE A 201 -4.46 7.44 -1.78
C ILE A 201 -4.47 8.98 -1.72
N HIS A 202 -5.63 9.59 -2.03
CA HIS A 202 -5.77 11.05 -1.96
C HIS A 202 -5.59 11.59 -0.53
N SER A 203 -6.11 10.90 0.48
CA SER A 203 -5.92 11.28 1.88
C SER A 203 -4.46 11.13 2.33
N LEU A 204 -3.76 10.06 1.93
CA LEU A 204 -2.32 9.87 2.18
C LEU A 204 -1.48 11.02 1.60
N ARG A 205 -1.81 11.45 0.37
CA ARG A 205 -1.16 12.58 -0.30
C ARG A 205 -1.50 13.92 0.36
N ARG A 206 -2.76 14.16 0.73
CA ARG A 206 -3.22 15.39 1.40
C ARG A 206 -2.55 15.58 2.76
N THR A 207 -2.44 14.51 3.57
CA THR A 207 -1.74 14.56 4.86
C THR A 207 -0.22 14.71 4.76
N SER A 208 0.38 14.62 3.56
CA SER A 208 1.84 14.57 3.36
C SER A 208 2.51 13.54 4.28
N MET A 209 1.95 12.31 4.32
CA MET A 209 2.57 11.20 5.05
C MET A 209 3.46 10.38 4.12
N ARG A 210 4.65 10.00 4.61
CA ARG A 210 5.65 9.25 3.87
C ARG A 210 5.10 7.86 3.45
N PRO A 211 5.01 7.55 2.14
CA PRO A 211 4.69 6.21 1.69
C PRO A 211 5.90 5.29 1.92
N ASN A 212 5.71 4.13 2.55
CA ASN A 212 6.74 3.11 2.72
C ASN A 212 6.72 2.07 1.59
N GLU A 213 7.57 1.05 1.64
CA GLU A 213 7.61 -0.02 0.64
C GLU A 213 6.30 -0.80 0.51
N VAL A 214 5.54 -0.97 1.59
CA VAL A 214 4.19 -1.56 1.52
C VAL A 214 3.25 -0.61 0.79
N THR A 215 3.20 0.67 1.18
CA THR A 215 2.33 1.69 0.59
C THR A 215 2.52 1.81 -0.92
N ASN A 216 3.77 1.91 -1.38
CA ASN A 216 4.08 2.03 -2.80
C ASN A 216 3.69 0.76 -3.57
N SER A 217 3.94 -0.44 -3.01
CA SER A 217 3.55 -1.69 -3.68
C SER A 217 2.02 -1.84 -3.79
N ALA A 218 1.28 -1.46 -2.75
CA ALA A 218 -0.17 -1.51 -2.72
C ALA A 218 -0.78 -0.60 -3.79
N ILE A 219 -0.28 0.62 -3.91
CA ILE A 219 -0.79 1.64 -4.85
C ILE A 219 -0.49 1.26 -6.31
N LEU A 220 0.73 0.83 -6.61
CA LEU A 220 1.09 0.35 -7.95
C LEU A 220 0.28 -0.90 -8.35
N ASN A 221 0.08 -1.84 -7.43
CA ASN A 221 -0.77 -3.02 -7.66
C ASN A 221 -2.24 -2.62 -7.87
N HIS A 222 -2.77 -1.63 -7.13
CA HIS A 222 -4.14 -1.13 -7.29
C HIS A 222 -4.37 -0.55 -8.68
N TYR A 223 -3.52 0.38 -9.13
CA TYR A 223 -3.63 0.95 -10.48
C TYR A 223 -3.52 -0.13 -11.57
N THR A 224 -2.57 -1.07 -11.43
CA THR A 224 -2.45 -2.25 -12.32
C THR A 224 -3.74 -3.09 -12.35
N ALA A 225 -4.40 -3.28 -11.20
CA ALA A 225 -5.64 -4.05 -11.07
C ALA A 225 -6.90 -3.30 -11.53
N GLN A 226 -6.86 -1.98 -11.67
CA GLN A 226 -7.96 -1.15 -12.20
C GLN A 226 -7.77 -0.73 -13.66
N ASP A 227 -6.69 -1.17 -14.30
CA ASP A 227 -6.29 -0.75 -15.65
C ASP A 227 -5.93 0.74 -15.80
N ASP A 228 -5.71 1.42 -14.67
CA ASP A 228 -5.36 2.84 -14.62
C ASP A 228 -3.86 3.04 -14.93
N ALA A 229 -3.53 3.04 -16.22
CA ALA A 229 -2.20 3.33 -16.71
C ALA A 229 -1.74 4.75 -16.36
N GLU A 230 -2.65 5.75 -16.35
CA GLU A 230 -2.29 7.13 -16.04
C GLU A 230 -1.87 7.27 -14.56
N GLY A 231 -2.71 6.80 -13.62
CA GLY A 231 -2.43 6.76 -12.19
C GLY A 231 -1.16 5.97 -11.86
N PHE A 232 -0.93 4.86 -12.53
CA PHE A 232 0.32 4.08 -12.42
C PHE A 232 1.55 4.91 -12.84
N ILE A 233 1.52 5.53 -14.03
CA ILE A 233 2.61 6.39 -14.54
C ILE A 233 2.81 7.64 -13.67
N LYS A 234 1.71 8.24 -13.20
CA LYS A 234 1.67 9.40 -12.29
C LYS A 234 2.33 9.07 -10.95
N TRP A 235 2.06 7.88 -10.40
CA TRP A 235 2.73 7.40 -9.18
C TRP A 235 4.22 7.13 -9.40
N ILE A 236 4.61 6.54 -10.54
CA ILE A 236 6.03 6.33 -10.87
C ILE A 236 6.77 7.66 -11.05
N LYS A 237 6.16 8.67 -11.71
CA LYS A 237 6.71 10.04 -11.79
C LYS A 237 6.99 10.60 -10.38
N LEU A 238 6.05 10.45 -9.44
CA LEU A 238 6.21 10.85 -8.04
C LEU A 238 7.29 10.03 -7.29
N MET A 239 7.42 8.73 -7.57
CA MET A 239 8.52 7.88 -7.06
C MET A 239 9.90 8.29 -7.60
N ARG A 240 9.95 8.96 -8.75
CA ARG A 240 11.15 9.51 -9.38
C ARG A 240 11.45 10.95 -8.97
N GLY A 241 10.72 11.48 -7.98
CA GLY A 241 10.90 12.83 -7.45
C GLY A 241 10.21 13.92 -8.26
N LYS A 242 9.71 13.62 -9.47
CA LYS A 242 8.94 14.58 -10.26
C LYS A 242 7.65 14.99 -9.54
N ASN A 243 7.09 16.14 -9.91
CA ASN A 243 5.85 16.64 -9.32
C ASN A 243 5.90 16.82 -7.78
N GLY A 244 7.05 17.24 -7.23
CA GLY A 244 7.27 17.38 -5.79
C GLY A 244 7.42 16.04 -5.05
N GLY A 245 7.51 14.92 -5.78
CA GLY A 245 7.84 13.60 -5.26
C GLY A 245 6.80 12.96 -4.33
N LEU A 246 7.27 12.02 -3.51
CA LEU A 246 6.48 11.31 -2.47
C LEU A 246 6.80 11.73 -1.04
N ALA A 247 7.98 12.28 -0.80
CA ALA A 247 8.44 12.68 0.53
C ALA A 247 9.51 13.76 0.40
N LEU A 248 9.50 14.72 1.33
CA LEU A 248 10.59 15.67 1.51
C LEU A 248 11.56 15.14 2.57
N ALA A 249 12.85 15.39 2.37
CA ALA A 249 13.83 15.38 3.44
C ALA A 249 13.74 16.71 4.22
N ARG A 250 14.65 16.92 5.17
CA ARG A 250 14.80 18.22 5.82
C ARG A 250 15.51 19.19 4.84
N PRO A 251 15.13 20.48 4.74
CA PRO A 251 15.77 21.43 3.82
C PRO A 251 17.28 21.63 4.05
N ASP A 252 17.73 21.51 5.30
CA ASP A 252 19.13 21.66 5.75
C ASP A 252 20.03 20.47 5.37
N ILE A 253 19.50 19.40 4.77
CA ILE A 253 20.29 18.21 4.49
C ILE A 253 21.33 18.46 3.39
N ARG A 254 22.61 18.42 3.77
CA ARG A 254 23.72 18.40 2.80
C ARG A 254 23.69 17.07 2.04
N ILE A 255 23.38 17.14 0.74
CA ILE A 255 23.51 16.01 -0.17
C ILE A 255 25.01 15.68 -0.30
N ASN A 256 25.36 14.43 -0.03
CA ASN A 256 26.69 13.86 -0.20
C ASN A 256 26.58 12.58 -1.06
N GLU A 257 27.72 11.98 -1.42
CA GLU A 257 27.77 10.74 -2.20
C GLU A 257 26.85 9.64 -1.65
N ALA A 258 26.81 9.45 -0.32
CA ALA A 258 25.95 8.45 0.31
C ALA A 258 24.44 8.75 0.25
N GLY A 259 24.06 9.98 -0.11
CA GLY A 259 22.67 10.43 -0.27
C GLY A 259 22.28 10.77 -1.70
N ALA A 260 23.23 10.96 -2.62
CA ALA A 260 23.01 11.42 -4.00
C ALA A 260 22.00 10.56 -4.75
N ASP A 261 22.10 9.23 -4.64
CA ASP A 261 21.18 8.25 -5.25
C ASP A 261 19.68 8.48 -4.91
N ARG A 262 19.38 9.22 -3.83
CA ARG A 262 18.01 9.33 -3.27
C ARG A 262 17.61 10.72 -2.77
N LEU A 263 18.44 11.75 -2.92
CA LEU A 263 18.15 13.12 -2.50
C LEU A 263 18.32 14.06 -3.71
N ILE A 264 17.22 14.68 -4.13
CA ILE A 264 17.15 15.54 -5.32
C ILE A 264 16.53 16.88 -4.91
N ARG A 265 17.00 18.01 -5.45
CA ARG A 265 16.37 19.32 -5.21
C ARG A 265 15.15 19.50 -6.13
N ASP A 266 14.11 20.21 -5.68
CA ASP A 266 12.88 20.46 -6.45
C ASP A 266 13.08 21.56 -7.52
N GLU A 267 14.12 21.40 -8.34
CA GLU A 267 14.53 22.33 -9.41
C GLU A 267 13.51 22.35 -10.55
N GLU A 268 12.86 21.21 -10.85
CA GLU A 268 11.74 21.07 -11.81
C GLU A 268 10.56 22.01 -11.47
N ARG A 269 10.47 22.49 -10.22
CA ARG A 269 9.42 23.41 -9.74
C ARG A 269 9.95 24.73 -9.19
N GLY A 270 11.21 25.07 -9.47
CA GLY A 270 11.83 26.33 -9.01
C GLY A 270 11.98 26.46 -7.49
N ARG A 271 12.04 25.33 -6.75
CA ARG A 271 12.11 25.29 -5.28
C ARG A 271 13.35 24.53 -4.79
N PRO A 272 14.58 24.99 -5.11
CA PRO A 272 15.82 24.30 -4.75
C PRO A 272 16.08 24.25 -3.23
N ASP A 273 15.33 25.02 -2.43
CA ASP A 273 15.25 24.89 -0.96
C ASP A 273 14.72 23.51 -0.53
N ARG A 274 13.85 22.91 -1.35
CA ARG A 274 13.22 21.62 -1.05
C ARG A 274 14.09 20.49 -1.55
N VAL A 275 14.51 19.63 -0.61
CA VAL A 275 15.14 18.35 -0.93
C VAL A 275 14.07 17.27 -0.90
N ILE A 276 13.78 16.69 -2.06
CA ILE A 276 12.92 15.52 -2.24
C ILE A 276 13.71 14.27 -1.91
N GLN A 277 13.11 13.33 -1.16
CA GLN A 277 13.72 12.04 -0.85
C GLN A 277 12.98 10.90 -1.55
N LEU A 278 13.68 10.24 -2.48
CA LEU A 278 13.16 9.10 -3.21
C LEU A 278 12.83 7.92 -2.27
N PRO A 279 11.99 6.96 -2.69
CA PRO A 279 11.86 5.66 -2.02
C PRO A 279 13.21 4.95 -1.86
N TYR A 280 13.28 3.95 -0.98
CA TYR A 280 14.41 3.01 -0.98
C TYR A 280 14.13 1.90 -2.01
N PRO A 281 15.09 1.52 -2.88
CA PRO A 281 14.91 0.41 -3.81
C PRO A 281 14.60 -0.90 -3.08
N THR A 282 13.39 -1.44 -3.25
CA THR A 282 12.96 -2.68 -2.57
C THR A 282 12.35 -3.70 -3.55
N PRO A 283 12.60 -5.02 -3.37
CA PRO A 283 12.09 -6.03 -4.29
C PRO A 283 10.56 -6.07 -4.40
N ASN A 284 9.83 -5.85 -3.31
CA ASN A 284 8.37 -5.82 -3.33
C ASN A 284 7.81 -4.69 -4.22
N VAL A 285 8.37 -3.47 -4.09
CA VAL A 285 7.98 -2.33 -4.92
C VAL A 285 8.42 -2.52 -6.38
N PHE A 286 9.63 -3.02 -6.63
CA PHE A 286 10.08 -3.28 -8.00
C PHE A 286 9.22 -4.33 -8.70
N SER A 287 8.83 -5.39 -7.98
CA SER A 287 7.90 -6.40 -8.48
C SER A 287 6.52 -5.83 -8.81
N ALA A 288 6.08 -4.76 -8.14
CA ALA A 288 4.85 -4.06 -8.47
C ALA A 288 5.00 -3.19 -9.73
N ILE A 289 6.16 -2.53 -9.92
CA ILE A 289 6.50 -1.82 -11.17
C ILE A 289 6.50 -2.80 -12.35
N ILE A 290 7.23 -3.93 -12.25
CA ILE A 290 7.35 -4.88 -13.36
C ILE A 290 6.01 -5.55 -13.70
N ARG A 291 5.13 -5.82 -12.72
CA ARG A 291 3.75 -6.28 -12.99
C ARG A 291 2.93 -5.26 -13.80
N GLY A 292 3.01 -3.98 -13.47
CA GLY A 292 2.30 -2.93 -14.22
C GLY A 292 2.91 -2.67 -15.59
N MET A 293 4.24 -2.65 -15.71
CA MET A 293 4.94 -2.50 -17.00
C MET A 293 4.59 -3.63 -17.97
N LEU A 294 4.54 -4.88 -17.49
CA LEU A 294 4.08 -6.02 -18.30
C LEU A 294 2.64 -5.86 -18.79
N LYS A 295 1.75 -5.30 -17.95
CA LYS A 295 0.34 -5.09 -18.32
C LYS A 295 0.16 -3.95 -19.33
N PHE A 296 0.84 -2.82 -19.10
CA PHE A 296 0.61 -1.57 -19.83
C PHE A 296 1.58 -1.31 -20.99
N SER A 297 2.67 -2.08 -21.10
CA SER A 297 3.75 -1.80 -22.08
C SER A 297 4.50 -3.04 -22.57
N GLY A 298 4.03 -4.25 -22.25
CA GLY A 298 4.58 -5.50 -22.76
C GLY A 298 5.93 -5.92 -22.17
N PHE A 299 6.48 -7.00 -22.73
CA PHE A 299 7.65 -7.70 -22.19
C PHE A 299 8.96 -6.91 -22.33
N ASP A 300 9.24 -6.38 -23.52
CA ASP A 300 10.52 -5.69 -23.82
C ASP A 300 10.66 -4.39 -23.01
N THR A 301 9.57 -3.65 -22.84
CA THR A 301 9.54 -2.46 -21.96
C THR A 301 9.82 -2.86 -20.52
N ALA A 302 9.27 -3.98 -20.04
CA ALA A 302 9.53 -4.47 -18.69
C ALA A 302 10.99 -4.91 -18.51
N LEU A 303 11.62 -5.56 -19.51
CA LEU A 303 13.05 -5.88 -19.50
C LEU A 303 13.93 -4.62 -19.50
N GLY A 304 13.66 -3.65 -20.38
CA GLY A 304 14.42 -2.38 -20.38
C GLY A 304 14.28 -1.59 -19.08
N ILE A 305 13.15 -1.73 -18.36
CA ILE A 305 12.99 -1.20 -17.00
C ILE A 305 13.77 -2.02 -15.96
N CYS A 306 13.80 -3.36 -16.07
CA CYS A 306 14.64 -4.23 -15.24
C CYS A 306 16.12 -3.83 -15.31
N GLU A 307 16.65 -3.55 -16.50
CA GLU A 307 18.04 -3.13 -16.70
C GLU A 307 18.32 -1.75 -16.11
N ARG A 308 17.57 -0.72 -16.56
CA ARG A 308 17.81 0.68 -16.14
C ARG A 308 17.66 0.87 -14.64
N MET A 309 16.58 0.34 -14.05
CA MET A 309 16.40 0.43 -12.60
C MET A 309 17.32 -0.57 -11.84
N GLY A 310 17.79 -1.63 -12.48
CA GLY A 310 18.82 -2.52 -11.95
C GLY A 310 20.14 -1.79 -11.67
N GLN A 311 20.57 -0.92 -12.59
CA GLN A 311 21.75 -0.07 -12.41
C GLN A 311 21.60 0.92 -11.24
N GLU A 312 20.39 1.41 -10.98
CA GLU A 312 20.05 2.22 -9.79
C GLU A 312 19.93 1.41 -8.48
N GLY A 313 20.20 0.10 -8.52
CA GLY A 313 20.15 -0.77 -7.34
C GLY A 313 18.75 -1.27 -6.96
N TRP A 314 17.76 -1.22 -7.86
CA TRP A 314 16.53 -1.99 -7.71
C TRP A 314 16.80 -3.46 -8.05
N GLY A 315 16.14 -4.39 -7.35
CA GLY A 315 16.41 -5.82 -7.51
C GLY A 315 15.16 -6.67 -7.37
N LEU A 316 14.92 -7.59 -8.30
CA LEU A 316 13.79 -8.52 -8.24
C LEU A 316 14.16 -9.73 -7.37
N CYS A 317 13.25 -10.12 -6.48
CA CYS A 317 13.27 -11.43 -5.84
C CYS A 317 12.64 -12.48 -6.77
N MET A 318 12.67 -13.76 -6.38
CA MET A 318 12.13 -14.86 -7.20
C MET A 318 10.68 -14.64 -7.66
N SER A 319 9.83 -14.05 -6.81
CA SER A 319 8.44 -13.70 -7.15
C SER A 319 8.28 -12.45 -8.01
N GLY A 320 9.28 -11.57 -8.05
CA GLY A 320 9.34 -10.44 -8.98
C GLY A 320 9.69 -10.88 -10.39
N LEU A 321 10.37 -12.02 -10.52
CA LEU A 321 10.68 -12.69 -11.78
C LEU A 321 9.51 -13.56 -12.28
N THR A 322 8.66 -14.10 -11.40
CA THR A 322 7.50 -14.92 -11.78
C THR A 322 6.55 -14.27 -12.81
N PRO A 323 6.21 -12.97 -12.75
CA PRO A 323 5.44 -12.29 -13.79
C PRO A 323 6.06 -12.38 -15.18
N LEU A 324 7.38 -12.18 -15.30
CA LEU A 324 8.12 -12.29 -16.56
C LEU A 324 8.06 -13.73 -17.08
N LEU A 325 8.33 -14.72 -16.22
CA LEU A 325 8.25 -16.14 -16.57
C LEU A 325 6.84 -16.55 -17.03
N LYS A 326 5.79 -16.03 -16.39
CA LYS A 326 4.39 -16.22 -16.80
C LYS A 326 4.06 -15.54 -18.13
N ASP A 327 4.85 -14.58 -18.56
CA ASP A 327 4.73 -13.90 -19.86
C ASP A 327 5.41 -14.72 -20.97
N CYS A 328 6.66 -15.14 -20.75
CA CYS A 328 7.36 -16.10 -21.61
C CYS A 328 6.50 -17.38 -21.81
N ALA A 329 5.91 -17.91 -20.72
CA ALA A 329 5.04 -19.08 -20.77
C ALA A 329 3.67 -18.86 -21.44
N ARG A 330 3.23 -17.61 -21.66
CA ARG A 330 2.06 -17.29 -22.49
C ARG A 330 2.45 -17.26 -23.96
N HIS A 331 3.48 -16.50 -24.31
CA HIS A 331 3.93 -16.33 -25.69
C HIS A 331 4.60 -17.60 -26.26
N GLY A 332 5.27 -18.38 -25.43
CA GLY A 332 6.07 -19.54 -25.85
C GLY A 332 7.57 -19.25 -26.01
N ASP A 333 8.03 -18.07 -25.55
CA ASP A 333 9.44 -17.69 -25.57
C ASP A 333 10.26 -18.60 -24.64
N TRP A 334 11.03 -19.49 -25.26
CA TRP A 334 11.91 -20.42 -24.57
C TRP A 334 13.13 -19.73 -23.96
N GLU A 335 13.76 -18.81 -24.68
CA GLU A 335 15.09 -18.29 -24.34
C GLU A 335 15.00 -17.30 -23.19
N SER A 336 14.11 -16.31 -23.27
CA SER A 336 13.86 -15.38 -22.17
C SER A 336 13.25 -16.10 -20.97
N GLY A 337 12.36 -17.08 -21.21
CA GLY A 337 11.75 -17.87 -20.14
C GLY A 337 12.76 -18.73 -19.37
N LEU A 338 13.68 -19.37 -20.08
CA LEU A 338 14.79 -20.12 -19.51
C LEU A 338 15.76 -19.23 -18.73
N ALA A 339 16.12 -18.06 -19.28
CA ALA A 339 16.98 -17.09 -18.61
C ALA A 339 16.35 -16.58 -17.28
N VAL A 340 15.06 -16.23 -17.29
CA VAL A 340 14.31 -15.84 -16.09
C VAL A 340 14.23 -16.99 -15.08
N TRP A 341 14.03 -18.23 -15.54
CA TRP A 341 13.99 -19.41 -14.67
C TRP A 341 15.33 -19.73 -14.01
N ASP A 342 16.43 -19.72 -14.77
CA ASP A 342 17.75 -20.03 -14.24
C ASP A 342 18.22 -18.87 -13.31
N GLN A 343 17.79 -17.63 -13.53
CA GLN A 343 17.94 -16.52 -12.57
C GLN A 343 17.12 -16.74 -11.28
N ILE A 344 15.91 -17.30 -11.34
CA ILE A 344 15.15 -17.73 -10.15
C ILE A 344 15.92 -18.81 -9.38
N GLN A 345 16.53 -19.80 -10.06
CA GLN A 345 17.36 -20.82 -9.40
C GLN A 345 18.67 -20.23 -8.82
N ALA A 346 19.27 -19.23 -9.47
CA ALA A 346 20.42 -18.50 -8.94
C ALA A 346 20.07 -17.76 -7.64
N LEU A 347 18.89 -17.12 -7.56
CA LEU A 347 18.40 -16.50 -6.34
C LEU A 347 18.07 -17.52 -5.25
N LYS A 348 17.48 -18.67 -5.60
CA LYS A 348 17.26 -19.79 -4.68
C LYS A 348 18.58 -20.24 -4.05
N LYS A 349 19.64 -20.44 -4.85
CA LYS A 349 20.99 -20.77 -4.38
C LYS A 349 21.64 -19.64 -3.56
N LYS A 350 21.42 -18.38 -3.93
CA LYS A 350 21.88 -17.18 -3.17
C LYS A 350 21.20 -17.07 -1.78
N SER A 351 19.99 -17.62 -1.63
CA SER A 351 19.26 -17.66 -0.35
C SER A 351 19.70 -18.79 0.59
N THR A 352 20.44 -19.79 0.08
CA THR A 352 20.84 -20.98 0.83
C THR A 352 21.79 -20.61 1.98
N ARG A 353 21.34 -20.80 3.22
CA ARG A 353 22.10 -20.53 4.44
C ARG A 353 22.05 -21.70 5.42
N ARG A 354 23.05 -21.78 6.29
CA ARG A 354 23.12 -22.76 7.36
C ARG A 354 22.29 -22.29 8.56
N GLN A 355 21.38 -23.14 9.04
CA GLN A 355 20.56 -22.91 10.23
C GLN A 355 20.85 -24.04 11.23
N GLY A 356 21.88 -23.84 12.06
CA GLY A 356 22.40 -24.87 12.96
C GLY A 356 23.04 -26.04 12.20
N LYS A 357 22.38 -27.20 12.19
CA LYS A 357 22.84 -28.42 11.48
C LYS A 357 22.24 -28.58 10.08
N THR A 358 21.18 -27.86 9.73
CA THR A 358 20.51 -27.97 8.42
C THR A 358 20.85 -26.81 7.49
N TRP A 359 20.66 -27.02 6.18
CA TRP A 359 20.70 -25.96 5.17
C TRP A 359 19.28 -25.60 4.77
N VAL A 360 18.97 -24.30 4.79
CA VAL A 360 17.64 -23.75 4.50
C VAL A 360 17.78 -22.73 3.37
N SER A 361 16.85 -22.77 2.42
CA SER A 361 16.77 -21.83 1.28
C SER A 361 15.35 -21.29 1.19
N GLU A 362 15.17 -20.12 0.58
CA GLU A 362 13.85 -19.64 0.16
C GLU A 362 13.25 -20.60 -0.89
N VAL A 363 11.92 -20.75 -0.87
CA VAL A 363 11.22 -21.74 -1.68
C VAL A 363 10.65 -21.07 -2.93
N VAL A 364 11.05 -21.53 -4.11
CA VAL A 364 10.46 -21.09 -5.38
C VAL A 364 8.96 -21.39 -5.38
N ALA A 365 8.14 -20.36 -5.62
CA ALA A 365 6.69 -20.45 -5.49
C ALA A 365 6.06 -21.41 -6.52
N LEU A 366 4.92 -22.03 -6.16
CA LEU A 366 4.18 -22.98 -7.01
C LEU A 366 3.80 -22.37 -8.38
N ASP A 367 3.50 -21.09 -8.42
CA ASP A 367 3.10 -20.38 -9.64
C ASP A 367 4.27 -20.06 -10.58
N ALA A 368 5.51 -20.04 -10.07
CA ALA A 368 6.73 -20.02 -10.87
C ALA A 368 7.03 -21.42 -11.45
N TYR A 369 6.88 -22.47 -10.64
CA TYR A 369 6.97 -23.86 -11.12
C TYR A 369 5.94 -24.13 -12.23
N ALA A 370 4.67 -23.76 -12.01
CA ALA A 370 3.61 -23.90 -13.01
C ALA A 370 3.89 -23.13 -14.30
N ALA A 371 4.42 -21.90 -14.20
CA ALA A 371 4.79 -21.12 -15.38
C ALA A 371 5.91 -21.78 -16.19
N MET A 372 6.96 -22.31 -15.54
CA MET A 372 8.03 -23.03 -16.23
C MET A 372 7.53 -24.35 -16.85
N LEU A 373 6.65 -25.08 -16.16
CA LEU A 373 6.03 -26.31 -16.68
C LEU A 373 5.14 -26.04 -17.91
N ARG A 374 4.33 -24.97 -17.86
CA ARG A 374 3.56 -24.45 -19.00
C ARG A 374 4.48 -24.09 -20.17
N LEU A 375 5.60 -23.42 -19.90
CA LEU A 375 6.57 -23.06 -20.93
C LEU A 375 7.17 -24.31 -21.59
N CYS A 376 7.77 -25.22 -20.81
CA CYS A 376 8.32 -26.48 -21.33
C CYS A 376 7.28 -27.30 -22.12
N SER A 377 6.02 -27.28 -21.67
CA SER A 377 4.91 -27.96 -22.37
C SER A 377 4.54 -27.31 -23.70
N ARG A 378 4.72 -25.99 -23.87
CA ARG A 378 4.48 -25.28 -25.14
C ARG A 378 5.67 -25.37 -26.10
N THR A 379 6.90 -25.45 -25.58
CA THR A 379 8.14 -25.49 -26.37
C THR A 379 8.64 -26.91 -26.65
N GLY A 380 7.92 -27.94 -26.20
CA GLY A 380 8.27 -29.35 -26.42
C GLY A 380 9.40 -29.90 -25.52
N GLN A 381 9.87 -29.12 -24.55
CA GLN A 381 11.08 -29.37 -23.75
C GLN A 381 10.85 -30.37 -22.62
N ARG A 382 10.61 -31.64 -22.99
CA ARG A 382 10.22 -32.75 -22.09
C ARG A 382 11.21 -32.98 -20.94
N ASP A 383 12.51 -32.95 -21.20
CA ASP A 383 13.52 -33.26 -20.16
C ASP A 383 13.60 -32.17 -19.08
N LYS A 384 13.49 -30.89 -19.48
CA LYS A 384 13.39 -29.78 -18.52
C LYS A 384 12.02 -29.77 -17.83
N PHE A 385 10.93 -30.19 -18.49
CA PHE A 385 9.62 -30.39 -17.82
C PHE A 385 9.73 -31.38 -16.66
N GLU A 386 10.23 -32.60 -16.90
CA GLU A 386 10.34 -33.63 -15.85
C GLU A 386 11.29 -33.19 -14.72
N SER A 387 12.44 -32.59 -15.07
CA SER A 387 13.36 -32.03 -14.06
C SER A 387 12.71 -30.95 -13.20
N VAL A 388 11.91 -30.05 -13.79
CA VAL A 388 11.19 -28.99 -13.06
C VAL A 388 10.04 -29.59 -12.23
N TRP A 389 9.34 -30.61 -12.74
CA TRP A 389 8.27 -31.32 -12.03
C TRP A 389 8.79 -32.01 -10.77
N GLN A 390 9.87 -32.78 -10.87
CA GLN A 390 10.51 -33.41 -9.71
C GLN A 390 10.99 -32.36 -8.68
N GLN A 391 11.55 -31.24 -9.14
CA GLN A 391 11.94 -30.15 -8.25
C GLN A 391 10.74 -29.50 -7.53
N ALA A 392 9.60 -29.35 -8.22
CA ALA A 392 8.38 -28.80 -7.64
C ALA A 392 7.80 -29.72 -6.56
N CYS A 393 7.69 -31.02 -6.85
CA CYS A 393 7.21 -32.04 -5.91
C CYS A 393 8.11 -32.17 -4.67
N ARG A 394 9.44 -32.04 -4.81
CA ARG A 394 10.38 -32.00 -3.68
C ARG A 394 10.26 -30.72 -2.85
N ALA A 395 9.93 -29.58 -3.48
CA ALA A 395 9.81 -28.27 -2.82
C ALA A 395 8.44 -28.05 -2.14
N HIS A 396 7.37 -28.65 -2.66
CA HIS A 396 5.98 -28.47 -2.18
C HIS A 396 5.32 -29.82 -1.93
N GLN A 397 5.90 -30.59 -1.00
CA GLN A 397 5.40 -31.90 -0.60
C GLN A 397 3.91 -31.85 -0.23
N GLY A 398 3.13 -32.81 -0.71
CA GLY A 398 1.66 -32.85 -0.53
C GLY A 398 0.85 -31.90 -1.43
N ARG A 399 1.46 -30.98 -2.19
CA ARG A 399 0.74 -30.01 -3.05
C ARG A 399 0.88 -30.28 -4.56
N ALA A 400 1.36 -31.46 -4.92
CA ALA A 400 1.53 -31.88 -6.32
C ALA A 400 0.20 -31.97 -7.10
N GLY A 401 -0.92 -32.30 -6.43
CA GLY A 401 -2.26 -32.27 -7.03
C GLY A 401 -2.65 -30.86 -7.48
N VAL A 402 -2.52 -29.88 -6.57
CA VAL A 402 -2.77 -28.45 -6.88
C VAL A 402 -1.85 -27.95 -7.99
N LEU A 403 -0.59 -28.38 -8.04
CA LEU A 403 0.32 -28.04 -9.15
C LEU A 403 -0.16 -28.66 -10.48
N LYS A 404 -0.65 -29.90 -10.46
CA LYS A 404 -1.23 -30.58 -11.63
C LYS A 404 -2.45 -29.81 -12.15
N GLU A 405 -3.41 -29.53 -11.27
CA GLU A 405 -4.62 -28.75 -11.57
C GLU A 405 -4.28 -27.37 -12.17
N ILE A 406 -3.31 -26.66 -11.60
CA ILE A 406 -2.86 -25.36 -12.11
C ILE A 406 -2.23 -25.49 -13.51
N VAL A 407 -1.44 -26.53 -13.78
CA VAL A 407 -0.82 -26.76 -15.11
C VAL A 407 -1.87 -27.16 -16.14
N GLU A 408 -2.77 -28.10 -15.81
CA GLU A 408 -3.87 -28.54 -16.68
C GLU A 408 -4.83 -27.38 -16.99
N TYR A 409 -5.23 -26.58 -15.99
CA TYR A 409 -6.03 -25.36 -16.20
C TYR A 409 -5.31 -24.33 -17.09
N GLN A 410 -3.99 -24.18 -16.93
CA GLN A 410 -3.19 -23.26 -17.75
C GLN A 410 -3.01 -23.75 -19.20
N GLN A 411 -2.99 -25.06 -19.43
CA GLN A 411 -3.00 -25.67 -20.76
C GLN A 411 -4.39 -25.60 -21.40
N ALA A 412 -5.46 -25.77 -20.61
CA ALA A 412 -6.85 -25.82 -21.08
C ALA A 412 -7.44 -24.48 -21.51
N ARG A 413 -6.79 -23.33 -21.22
CA ARG A 413 -7.19 -22.01 -21.77
C ARG A 413 -6.62 -21.82 -23.19
N PRO A 414 -7.44 -21.86 -24.26
CA PRO A 414 -6.97 -21.61 -25.62
C PRO A 414 -6.71 -20.12 -25.83
N ASN A 415 -5.83 -19.77 -26.77
CA ASN A 415 -5.45 -18.37 -27.02
C ASN A 415 -6.60 -17.47 -27.50
N ALA A 416 -7.71 -18.01 -27.99
CA ALA A 416 -8.82 -17.25 -28.59
C ALA A 416 -9.33 -16.07 -27.72
N ALA A 417 -9.51 -16.29 -26.41
CA ALA A 417 -9.98 -15.25 -25.49
C ALA A 417 -8.94 -14.15 -25.17
N VAL A 418 -7.67 -14.34 -25.58
CA VAL A 418 -6.58 -13.38 -25.39
C VAL A 418 -6.22 -12.71 -26.73
N ALA A 419 -6.28 -13.45 -27.84
CA ALA A 419 -6.22 -12.90 -29.19
C ALA A 419 -7.34 -11.85 -29.39
N ALA A 420 -8.60 -12.22 -29.11
CA ALA A 420 -9.73 -11.32 -29.22
C ALA A 420 -9.63 -10.07 -28.32
N GLN A 421 -8.92 -10.15 -27.18
CA GLN A 421 -8.62 -8.95 -26.37
C GLN A 421 -7.51 -8.11 -27.01
N SER A 422 -6.44 -8.73 -27.51
CA SER A 422 -5.34 -8.01 -28.17
C SER A 422 -5.76 -7.37 -29.50
N GLU A 423 -6.69 -7.99 -30.22
CA GLU A 423 -7.32 -7.45 -31.44
C GLU A 423 -8.23 -6.27 -31.08
N LEU A 424 -9.10 -6.40 -30.08
CA LEU A 424 -9.94 -5.30 -29.59
C LEU A 424 -9.12 -4.08 -29.13
N TRP A 425 -7.98 -4.30 -28.46
CA TRP A 425 -7.05 -3.24 -28.08
C TRP A 425 -6.27 -2.66 -29.27
N ALA A 426 -6.02 -3.43 -30.34
CA ALA A 426 -5.36 -2.93 -31.56
C ALA A 426 -6.31 -2.07 -32.40
N ASP A 427 -7.57 -2.49 -32.54
CA ASP A 427 -8.64 -1.71 -33.18
C ASP A 427 -8.87 -0.38 -32.44
N LEU A 428 -8.94 -0.41 -31.11
CA LEU A 428 -9.02 0.79 -30.26
C LEU A 428 -7.76 1.67 -30.31
N ALA A 429 -6.62 1.13 -30.73
CA ALA A 429 -5.37 1.88 -30.93
C ALA A 429 -5.23 2.48 -32.34
N GLY A 430 -6.18 2.26 -33.24
CA GLY A 430 -6.28 2.94 -34.54
C GLY A 430 -5.22 2.57 -35.58
N ASN A 431 -4.52 1.43 -35.44
CA ASN A 431 -3.44 1.01 -36.33
C ASN A 431 -3.90 0.01 -37.40
N THR A 432 -4.68 0.48 -38.39
CA THR A 432 -4.80 -0.22 -39.68
C THR A 432 -3.83 0.38 -40.69
N PRO A 433 -3.17 -0.43 -41.56
CA PRO A 433 -2.40 0.09 -42.67
C PRO A 433 -3.31 0.83 -43.65
N SER A 434 -2.84 1.96 -44.19
CA SER A 434 -3.57 2.72 -45.19
C SER A 434 -3.78 1.94 -46.49
N ASP A 435 -5.03 1.88 -46.96
CA ASP A 435 -5.32 1.83 -48.39
C ASP A 435 -5.89 3.19 -48.81
N ASP A 436 -5.59 3.64 -50.03
CA ASP A 436 -5.70 5.04 -50.44
C ASP A 436 -6.81 5.25 -51.47
N SER A 437 -7.80 6.11 -51.18
CA SER A 437 -8.30 7.10 -52.14
C SER A 437 -9.52 7.91 -51.65
N ARG A 438 -9.71 9.06 -52.32
CA ARG A 438 -10.95 9.88 -52.43
C ARG A 438 -11.38 10.73 -51.22
N ILE A 439 -10.78 11.92 -51.21
CA ILE A 439 -11.33 13.19 -50.71
C ILE A 439 -12.84 13.32 -50.96
N VAL A 440 -13.62 13.53 -49.89
CA VAL A 440 -14.82 14.38 -49.88
C VAL A 440 -14.85 15.16 -48.55
N VAL A 441 -15.09 16.46 -48.62
CA VAL A 441 -15.43 17.36 -47.48
C VAL A 441 -16.81 17.91 -47.82
N PRO A 442 -17.84 17.73 -46.97
CA PRO A 442 -18.06 18.58 -45.78
C PRO A 442 -18.69 17.77 -44.60
N ASP A 443 -19.24 18.33 -43.51
CA ASP A 443 -19.45 19.73 -43.09
C ASP A 443 -19.33 19.88 -41.56
N THR A 444 -19.09 21.10 -41.09
CA THR A 444 -19.13 21.48 -39.67
C THR A 444 -20.56 21.77 -39.17
N ARG A 445 -21.05 21.02 -38.17
CA ARG A 445 -22.06 21.52 -37.18
C ARG A 445 -22.25 20.62 -35.95
N LEU A 446 -21.74 21.13 -34.83
CA LEU A 446 -22.35 21.15 -33.48
C LEU A 446 -23.37 20.07 -33.09
N SER A 447 -23.06 19.32 -32.02
CA SER A 447 -23.94 19.29 -30.85
C SER A 447 -23.14 19.10 -29.55
N ASN A 448 -23.24 20.05 -28.64
CA ASN A 448 -22.57 19.98 -27.34
C ASN A 448 -23.36 19.10 -26.37
N ARG A 449 -22.66 18.31 -25.55
CA ARG A 449 -23.09 18.00 -24.18
C ARG A 449 -21.92 18.23 -23.23
N SER A 450 -22.19 19.01 -22.19
CA SER A 450 -21.23 19.72 -21.35
C SER A 450 -20.36 18.80 -20.50
N ASP A 451 -19.06 19.10 -20.48
CA ASP A 451 -18.14 18.76 -19.41
C ASP A 451 -18.57 19.35 -18.05
N THR A 452 -18.02 18.79 -16.98
CA THR A 452 -17.92 19.46 -15.67
C THR A 452 -16.49 19.26 -15.16
N ASP A 453 -15.71 20.35 -15.05
CA ASP A 453 -14.27 20.29 -14.80
C ASP A 453 -13.90 19.59 -13.49
N ALA A 454 -13.01 18.60 -13.60
CA ALA A 454 -12.19 18.17 -12.49
C ALA A 454 -10.98 19.13 -12.39
N PRO A 455 -10.72 19.80 -11.25
CA PRO A 455 -9.70 20.83 -11.17
C PRO A 455 -8.29 20.27 -11.37
N ASP A 456 -7.60 20.76 -12.40
CA ASP A 456 -6.20 20.44 -12.67
C ASP A 456 -5.32 20.83 -11.47
N ILE A 457 -4.30 20.00 -11.22
CA ILE A 457 -3.37 20.10 -10.09
C ILE A 457 -2.00 20.66 -10.53
N THR A 458 -1.86 21.12 -11.78
CA THR A 458 -0.59 21.62 -12.32
C THR A 458 -0.34 23.13 -12.09
N GLN A 459 -1.37 23.97 -12.11
CA GLN A 459 -1.23 25.43 -11.99
C GLN A 459 -1.65 25.98 -10.61
N VAL A 460 -0.70 26.59 -9.90
CA VAL A 460 -0.95 27.55 -8.80
C VAL A 460 0.21 28.54 -8.79
N ASP A 461 0.00 29.75 -9.30
CA ASP A 461 0.97 30.84 -9.22
C ASP A 461 1.21 31.24 -7.75
N VAL A 462 2.49 31.44 -7.39
CA VAL A 462 2.89 31.96 -6.07
C VAL A 462 4.18 32.78 -6.19
N GLU A 463 4.04 34.09 -6.41
CA GLU A 463 5.05 35.04 -5.94
C GLU A 463 4.94 35.18 -4.42
N ALA A 464 6.04 34.89 -3.70
CA ALA A 464 6.22 35.27 -2.30
C ALA A 464 7.72 35.17 -1.94
N ALA A 465 8.31 36.27 -1.46
CA ALA A 465 9.71 36.33 -1.07
C ALA A 465 9.97 35.62 0.29
N PRO A 466 11.19 35.13 0.56
CA PRO A 466 11.49 34.39 1.79
C PRO A 466 11.71 35.31 3.00
N ALA A 467 10.98 35.04 4.09
CA ALA A 467 11.29 35.60 5.40
C ALA A 467 12.50 34.87 6.02
N GLN A 468 13.42 35.63 6.62
CA GLN A 468 14.65 35.11 7.22
C GLN A 468 14.39 34.62 8.65
N SER A 469 14.98 33.49 9.03
CA SER A 469 14.92 32.97 10.41
C SER A 469 16.05 33.55 11.27
N LEU A 470 15.71 34.23 12.35
CA LEU A 470 16.64 34.52 13.44
C LEU A 470 16.67 33.34 14.43
N ALA A 471 17.87 32.95 14.86
CA ALA A 471 18.08 31.94 15.88
C ALA A 471 18.35 32.58 17.24
N SER A 472 17.83 31.95 18.31
CA SER A 472 18.20 32.21 19.70
C SER A 472 18.32 30.88 20.45
N SER A 473 19.15 30.85 21.48
CA SER A 473 19.64 29.63 22.13
C SER A 473 19.53 29.67 23.66
N GLU A 474 19.83 28.54 24.29
CA GLU A 474 20.05 28.35 25.74
C GLU A 474 18.79 28.32 26.64
N GLY A 475 18.93 27.73 27.84
CA GLY A 475 17.81 27.53 28.78
C GLY A 475 17.83 26.20 29.58
N MET A 476 18.99 25.63 29.91
CA MET A 476 19.06 24.35 30.64
C MET A 476 18.90 24.54 32.16
N ILE A 477 17.79 24.06 32.74
CA ILE A 477 17.56 24.04 34.20
C ILE A 477 17.17 22.63 34.67
N ARG A 478 17.91 22.09 35.65
CA ARG A 478 17.55 20.90 36.42
C ARG A 478 16.61 21.29 37.57
N ARG A 479 15.72 20.38 37.99
CA ARG A 479 15.21 20.30 39.37
C ARG A 479 14.69 18.90 39.71
N ASP A 480 14.56 18.67 41.01
CA ASP A 480 14.82 17.38 41.64
C ASP A 480 13.63 16.41 41.73
N ARG A 481 13.95 15.15 42.10
CA ARG A 481 12.97 14.18 42.59
C ARG A 481 12.54 14.55 44.01
N SER A 482 11.25 14.44 44.31
CA SER A 482 10.74 14.21 45.65
C SER A 482 9.79 13.00 45.62
N ALA A 483 10.07 11.98 46.43
CA ALA A 483 9.21 10.80 46.54
C ALA A 483 8.22 10.95 47.70
N LEU A 484 7.02 10.38 47.56
CA LEU A 484 6.09 10.12 48.66
C LEU A 484 5.56 8.69 48.54
N GLN A 485 5.38 8.03 49.67
CA GLN A 485 4.95 6.63 49.79
C GLN A 485 3.54 6.55 50.38
N ALA A 486 2.70 5.69 49.81
CA ALA A 486 1.58 5.02 50.45
C ALA A 486 1.41 3.68 49.73
N GLN A 487 2.03 2.61 50.22
CA GLN A 487 1.47 1.65 51.20
C GLN A 487 0.33 0.79 50.62
N SER A 488 0.54 -0.53 50.72
CA SER A 488 -0.29 -1.57 50.12
C SER A 488 -1.40 -2.05 51.04
N GLN A 489 -2.47 -2.60 50.45
CA GLN A 489 -3.23 -3.68 51.07
C GLN A 489 -3.49 -4.78 50.02
N GLU A 490 -3.41 -6.03 50.45
CA GLU A 490 -3.45 -7.24 49.62
C GLU A 490 -4.20 -8.34 50.40
N GLN A 491 -4.72 -9.37 49.68
CA GLN A 491 -5.37 -10.59 50.22
C GLN A 491 -6.78 -10.33 50.79
N LEU A 492 -7.76 -11.25 50.79
CA LEU A 492 -7.90 -12.69 50.47
C LEU A 492 -9.16 -12.89 49.58
N LEU A 493 -9.43 -13.94 48.79
CA LEU A 493 -8.76 -15.20 48.36
C LEU A 493 -8.68 -15.18 46.79
N ARG A 494 -8.81 -16.17 45.86
CA ARG A 494 -9.23 -17.59 45.70
C ARG A 494 -10.73 -17.91 45.94
N SER A 495 -11.37 -18.89 45.29
CA SER A 495 -11.03 -19.82 44.19
C SER A 495 -12.17 -19.83 43.13
N GLU A 496 -12.07 -20.43 41.92
CA GLU A 496 -12.22 -21.88 41.65
C GLU A 496 -11.71 -22.28 40.24
N SER A 497 -11.57 -23.60 40.01
CA SER A 497 -11.04 -24.20 38.78
C SER A 497 -12.13 -24.85 37.91
N GLY A 498 -12.18 -24.51 36.62
CA GLY A 498 -13.09 -25.12 35.63
C GLY A 498 -12.35 -25.82 34.48
N SER A 499 -12.81 -27.01 34.07
CA SER A 499 -12.15 -27.84 33.06
C SER A 499 -12.40 -27.41 31.61
N TYR A 500 -11.43 -27.68 30.74
CA TYR A 500 -11.63 -27.71 29.28
C TYR A 500 -12.62 -28.83 28.87
N PRO A 501 -13.42 -28.59 27.83
CA PRO A 501 -13.90 -29.62 26.91
C PRO A 501 -13.19 -29.52 25.55
N ARG A 502 -12.84 -30.66 24.95
CA ARG A 502 -12.56 -30.74 23.48
C ARG A 502 -13.90 -30.83 22.74
N GLY A 503 -14.04 -30.15 21.61
CA GLY A 503 -15.25 -30.17 20.78
C GLY A 503 -14.91 -30.12 19.29
N ASN A 504 -15.38 -31.12 18.54
CA ASN A 504 -14.99 -31.48 17.18
C ASN A 504 -15.17 -30.37 16.12
N THR A 505 -14.26 -30.35 15.14
CA THR A 505 -14.40 -29.66 13.85
C THR A 505 -15.36 -30.41 12.90
N PRO A 506 -16.24 -29.69 12.17
CA PRO A 506 -16.80 -30.16 10.91
C PRO A 506 -16.01 -29.58 9.72
N ASP A 507 -15.41 -30.43 8.89
CA ASP A 507 -14.77 -30.02 7.65
C ASP A 507 -15.79 -29.46 6.65
N THR A 508 -15.52 -28.26 6.11
CA THR A 508 -16.20 -27.72 4.92
C THR A 508 -15.20 -27.10 3.96
N THR A 509 -15.19 -27.60 2.72
CA THR A 509 -14.11 -27.41 1.74
C THR A 509 -14.20 -26.10 0.96
N ASN A 510 -13.68 -25.01 1.52
CA ASN A 510 -13.48 -23.74 0.80
C ASN A 510 -12.09 -23.62 0.13
N ALA A 511 -11.64 -24.70 -0.50
CA ALA A 511 -10.36 -24.78 -1.21
C ALA A 511 -10.49 -24.29 -2.67
N GLY A 512 -10.48 -22.97 -2.90
CA GLY A 512 -10.58 -22.43 -4.25
C GLY A 512 -10.06 -21.00 -4.52
N GLN A 513 -10.00 -20.11 -3.51
CA GLN A 513 -9.71 -18.69 -3.75
C GLN A 513 -8.63 -18.05 -2.84
N LYS A 514 -7.88 -18.85 -2.07
CA LYS A 514 -6.83 -18.34 -1.15
C LYS A 514 -5.40 -18.80 -1.52
N GLU A 515 -4.90 -18.42 -2.70
CA GLU A 515 -3.44 -18.32 -2.90
C GLU A 515 -3.01 -17.34 -4.00
N VAL A 516 -2.56 -16.14 -3.59
CA VAL A 516 -1.96 -15.13 -4.48
C VAL A 516 -0.71 -14.54 -3.79
N ASN A 517 0.45 -14.63 -4.46
CA ASN A 517 1.71 -13.95 -4.11
C ASN A 517 2.19 -14.03 -2.64
N ARG A 518 2.78 -15.16 -2.21
CA ARG A 518 3.45 -15.31 -0.90
C ARG A 518 4.85 -14.64 -0.81
N TYR A 519 5.10 -13.58 -1.60
CA TYR A 519 6.43 -12.95 -1.75
C TYR A 519 6.44 -11.54 -2.39
N ALA A 520 5.34 -11.06 -2.98
CA ALA A 520 4.91 -9.73 -2.53
C ALA A 520 4.44 -9.93 -1.08
N LEU A 521 4.43 -8.91 -0.23
CA LEU A 521 3.73 -9.09 1.04
C LEU A 521 2.26 -9.32 0.72
N SER A 522 1.75 -10.51 1.01
CA SER A 522 0.30 -10.66 1.14
C SER A 522 -0.16 -9.66 2.20
N ILE A 523 -1.36 -9.12 2.03
CA ILE A 523 -2.02 -8.38 3.09
C ILE A 523 -2.08 -9.21 4.38
N ASP A 524 -2.17 -10.53 4.26
CA ASP A 524 -2.16 -11.46 5.39
C ASP A 524 -0.76 -11.50 6.04
N ASP A 525 0.32 -11.72 5.26
CA ASP A 525 1.71 -11.62 5.74
C ASP A 525 2.00 -10.24 6.39
N TYR A 526 1.40 -9.16 5.88
CA TYR A 526 1.55 -7.80 6.39
C TYR A 526 0.78 -7.59 7.70
N PHE A 527 -0.42 -8.16 7.83
CA PHE A 527 -1.17 -8.14 9.08
C PHE A 527 -0.43 -8.95 10.16
N GLU A 528 0.03 -10.16 9.84
CA GLU A 528 0.85 -10.99 10.75
C GLU A 528 2.15 -10.29 11.17
N GLN A 529 2.83 -9.57 10.26
CA GLN A 529 4.02 -8.79 10.60
C GLN A 529 3.71 -7.54 11.42
N ALA A 530 2.55 -6.91 11.24
CA ALA A 530 2.09 -5.80 12.08
C ALA A 530 1.73 -6.27 13.51
N GLU A 531 1.13 -7.46 13.63
CA GLU A 531 0.79 -8.13 14.89
C GLU A 531 2.07 -8.58 15.63
N HIS A 532 3.00 -9.31 14.99
CA HIS A 532 4.28 -9.66 15.61
C HIS A 532 5.15 -8.44 16.00
N SER A 533 5.09 -7.34 15.24
CA SER A 533 5.76 -6.08 15.59
C SER A 533 5.04 -5.29 16.70
N ALA A 534 3.87 -5.74 17.18
CA ALA A 534 3.22 -5.22 18.38
C ALA A 534 3.71 -5.92 19.64
N ASP A 535 3.65 -7.25 19.66
CA ASP A 535 3.77 -8.00 20.91
C ASP A 535 5.21 -8.02 21.45
N MET A 536 6.21 -8.13 20.56
CA MET A 536 7.63 -7.98 20.89
C MET A 536 7.94 -6.63 21.55
N ARG A 537 7.19 -5.57 21.20
CA ARG A 537 7.40 -4.21 21.73
C ARG A 537 6.70 -4.00 23.08
N TRP A 538 5.57 -4.66 23.32
CA TRP A 538 4.94 -4.70 24.64
C TRP A 538 5.82 -5.45 25.65
N GLN A 539 6.37 -6.61 25.27
CA GLN A 539 7.28 -7.36 26.12
C GLN A 539 8.55 -6.57 26.47
N SER A 540 9.11 -5.81 25.52
CA SER A 540 10.29 -4.95 25.79
C SER A 540 9.98 -3.67 26.58
N LEU A 541 8.72 -3.29 26.76
CA LEU A 541 8.30 -2.14 27.59
C LEU A 541 7.95 -2.57 29.01
N ASN A 542 7.42 -3.79 29.21
CA ASN A 542 7.13 -4.35 30.54
C ASN A 542 8.33 -5.10 31.16
N ALA A 543 9.51 -5.01 30.56
CA ALA A 543 10.76 -5.65 31.00
C ALA A 543 11.87 -4.62 31.34
N LYS A 544 11.48 -3.40 31.70
CA LYS A 544 12.32 -2.28 32.16
C LYS A 544 11.59 -1.49 33.24
#